data_AF-A0A0H3GA29-F1
#
_entry.id   AF-A0A0H3GA29-F1
#
_cell.length_a   1.000
_cell.length_b   1.000
_cell.length_c   1.000
_cell.angle_alpha   90.00
_cell.angle_beta   90.00
_cell.angle_gamma   90.00
#
_symmetry.space_group_name_H-M   'P 1'
#
loop_
_entity.id
_entity.type
_entity.pdbx_description
1 polymer ?
#
loop_
_entity_poly.entity_id
_entity_poly.type
_entity_poly.pdbx_seq_one_letter_code
_entity_poly.pdbx_strand_id
1 'polypeptide(L)'
;MSTNSKTSGTFTGWHMLGIMFMFFGVIIAVNLLMAYNAIHSWSGLVVQNTYVASQEFNDKAKTGKEQAALNWQSKPAYENGVFTWQLADHNGKAVAMTGGTVDFKRPVGDAHDTKVTLTVREPGILTAPLELGEGAWIMEVNADAGLEDPYRHIIRVLVKDGKIL
;
A
#
# COMPACT_ATOMS: atom_id res chain seq x y z
N MET A 1 66.06 -40.67 30.31
CA MET A 1 65.31 -39.42 30.51
C MET A 1 64.15 -39.41 29.54
N SER A 2 62.91 -39.43 30.05
CA SER A 2 61.69 -39.61 29.24
C SER A 2 61.34 -38.32 28.49
N THR A 3 61.19 -38.39 27.18
CA THR A 3 60.75 -37.28 26.33
C THR A 3 59.23 -37.21 26.33
N ASN A 4 58.66 -36.25 27.06
CA ASN A 4 57.25 -35.90 26.95
C ASN A 4 56.99 -35.24 25.60
N SER A 5 56.51 -35.98 24.60
CA SER A 5 55.94 -35.39 23.40
C SER A 5 54.56 -34.85 23.73
N LYS A 6 54.42 -33.51 23.84
CA LYS A 6 53.11 -32.87 23.81
C LYS A 6 52.49 -33.16 22.43
N THR A 7 51.51 -34.05 22.37
CA THR A 7 50.72 -34.29 21.15
C THR A 7 49.95 -33.02 20.82
N SER A 8 50.40 -32.32 19.77
CA SER A 8 49.72 -31.19 19.17
C SER A 8 48.38 -31.63 18.58
N GLY A 9 47.36 -30.79 18.80
CA GLY A 9 45.94 -30.94 18.42
C GLY A 9 45.57 -32.08 17.48
N THR A 10 45.14 -33.21 18.06
CA THR A 10 44.47 -34.27 17.31
C THR A 10 43.01 -33.90 17.06
N PHE A 11 42.57 -34.01 15.82
CA PHE A 11 41.15 -33.89 15.47
C PHE A 11 40.39 -35.05 16.15
N THR A 12 39.31 -34.73 16.86
CA THR A 12 38.53 -35.69 17.66
C THR A 12 37.05 -35.63 17.26
N GLY A 13 36.25 -36.58 17.76
CA GLY A 13 34.79 -36.54 17.56
C GLY A 13 34.13 -35.25 18.06
N TRP A 14 34.69 -34.58 19.07
CA TRP A 14 34.21 -33.28 19.54
C TRP A 14 34.45 -32.16 18.53
N HIS A 15 35.59 -32.20 17.82
CA HIS A 15 35.85 -31.25 16.72
C HIS A 15 34.87 -31.48 15.57
N MET A 16 34.62 -32.73 15.19
CA MET A 16 33.63 -33.08 14.16
C MET A 16 32.21 -32.65 14.55
N LEU A 17 31.82 -32.88 15.80
CA LEU A 17 30.52 -32.47 16.34
C LEU A 17 30.35 -30.94 16.30
N GLY A 18 31.38 -30.19 16.72
CA GLY A 18 31.37 -28.73 16.66
C GLY A 18 31.25 -28.18 15.23
N ILE A 19 31.97 -28.78 14.28
CA ILE A 19 31.87 -28.43 12.85
C ILE A 19 30.47 -28.73 12.32
N MET A 20 29.89 -29.89 12.67
CA MET A 20 28.54 -30.28 12.27
C MET A 20 27.50 -29.24 12.74
N PHE A 21 27.55 -28.86 14.02
CA PHE A 21 26.64 -27.85 14.56
C PHE A 21 26.83 -26.47 13.92
N MET A 22 28.07 -26.03 13.67
CA MET A 22 28.30 -24.77 12.97
C MET A 22 27.77 -24.81 11.54
N PHE A 23 28.00 -25.89 10.81
CA PHE A 23 27.53 -26.04 9.43
C PHE A 23 26.00 -25.99 9.34
N PHE A 24 25.30 -26.84 10.11
CA PHE A 24 23.83 -26.82 10.12
C PHE A 24 23.27 -25.54 10.73
N GLY A 25 23.94 -24.97 11.74
CA GLY A 25 23.57 -23.69 12.33
C GLY A 25 23.56 -22.56 11.30
N VAL A 26 24.57 -22.48 10.45
CA VAL A 26 24.61 -21.50 9.34
C VAL A 26 23.46 -21.73 8.36
N ILE A 27 23.22 -22.98 7.94
CA ILE A 27 22.12 -23.30 7.01
C ILE A 27 20.77 -22.90 7.60
N ILE A 28 20.51 -23.26 8.86
CA ILE A 28 19.27 -22.94 9.55
C ILE A 28 19.12 -21.42 9.68
N ALA A 29 20.18 -20.71 10.09
CA ALA A 29 20.14 -19.26 10.24
C ALA A 29 19.82 -18.55 8.91
N VAL A 30 20.47 -18.96 7.82
CA VAL A 30 20.19 -18.42 6.47
C VAL A 30 18.76 -18.72 6.05
N ASN A 31 18.28 -19.96 6.25
CA ASN A 31 16.91 -20.33 5.89
C ASN A 31 15.87 -19.54 6.68
N LEU A 32 16.09 -19.32 7.98
CA LEU A 32 15.21 -18.50 8.81
C LEU A 32 15.26 -17.03 8.41
N LEU A 33 16.43 -16.48 8.08
CA LEU A 33 16.56 -15.11 7.57
C LEU A 33 15.81 -14.96 6.24
N MET A 34 15.97 -15.93 5.33
CA MET A 34 15.24 -15.95 4.06
C MET A 34 13.73 -16.04 4.27
N ALA A 35 13.26 -16.92 5.17
CA ALA A 35 11.84 -17.05 5.50
C ALA A 35 11.29 -15.76 6.14
N TYR A 36 12.05 -15.15 7.05
CA TYR A 36 11.70 -13.87 7.67
C TYR A 36 11.56 -12.77 6.61
N ASN A 37 12.54 -12.63 5.73
CA ASN A 37 12.50 -11.67 4.63
C ASN A 37 11.32 -11.96 3.70
N ALA A 38 11.10 -13.21 3.29
CA ALA A 38 9.99 -13.57 2.41
C ALA A 38 8.61 -13.23 3.00
N ILE A 39 8.45 -13.31 4.32
CA ILE A 39 7.18 -12.97 5.00
C ILE A 39 7.05 -11.45 5.21
N HIS A 40 8.14 -10.74 5.53
CA HIS A 40 8.08 -9.32 5.94
C HIS A 40 8.33 -8.34 4.80
N SER A 41 9.08 -8.72 3.76
CA SER A 41 9.39 -7.85 2.63
C SER A 41 8.37 -7.93 1.50
N TRP A 42 7.41 -8.86 1.57
CA TRP A 42 6.33 -8.96 0.61
C TRP A 42 5.15 -8.12 1.11
N SER A 43 4.82 -7.04 0.40
CA SER A 43 3.67 -6.18 0.71
C SER A 43 2.30 -6.86 0.50
N GLY A 44 2.30 -8.10 -0.02
CA GLY A 44 1.11 -8.81 -0.49
C GLY A 44 0.55 -9.87 0.46
N LEU A 45 0.42 -9.59 1.76
CA LEU A 45 -0.51 -10.38 2.59
C LEU A 45 -1.94 -9.89 2.33
N VAL A 46 -2.63 -10.55 1.42
CA VAL A 46 -4.08 -10.42 1.21
C VAL A 46 -4.79 -11.00 2.43
N VAL A 47 -4.98 -10.15 3.44
CA VAL A 47 -5.85 -10.27 4.64
C VAL A 47 -5.70 -11.57 5.46
N GLN A 48 -5.41 -11.44 6.76
CA GLN A 48 -5.29 -12.56 7.71
C GLN A 48 -6.55 -13.45 7.84
N ASN A 49 -7.71 -13.00 7.31
CA ASN A 49 -8.95 -13.76 7.27
C ASN A 49 -9.71 -13.53 5.95
N THR A 50 -9.45 -14.38 4.96
CA THR A 50 -10.03 -14.32 3.61
C THR A 50 -11.56 -14.34 3.59
N TYR A 51 -12.21 -14.92 4.61
CA TYR A 51 -13.68 -15.00 4.68
C TYR A 51 -14.33 -13.64 5.02
N VAL A 52 -13.77 -12.92 5.99
CA VAL A 52 -14.21 -11.56 6.33
C VAL A 52 -13.94 -10.61 5.16
N ALA A 53 -12.77 -10.75 4.52
CA ALA A 53 -12.42 -9.99 3.33
C ALA A 53 -13.43 -10.19 2.18
N SER A 54 -13.95 -11.41 2.00
CA SER A 54 -14.91 -11.72 0.94
C SER A 54 -16.29 -11.11 1.17
N GLN A 55 -16.75 -11.06 2.43
CA GLN A 55 -18.02 -10.41 2.78
C GLN A 55 -17.92 -8.89 2.60
N GLU A 56 -16.87 -8.28 3.15
CA GLU A 56 -16.61 -6.85 2.94
C GLU A 56 -16.48 -6.51 1.46
N PHE A 57 -15.88 -7.39 0.65
CA PHE A 57 -15.80 -7.21 -0.79
C PHE A 57 -17.18 -7.19 -1.45
N ASN A 58 -18.06 -8.12 -1.11
CA ASN A 58 -19.40 -8.18 -1.68
C ASN A 58 -20.22 -6.94 -1.32
N ASP A 59 -20.15 -6.48 -0.08
CA ASP A 59 -20.85 -5.28 0.38
C ASP A 59 -20.29 -4.03 -0.32
N LYS A 60 -18.95 -3.86 -0.34
CA LYS A 60 -18.29 -2.76 -1.07
C LYS A 60 -18.59 -2.80 -2.57
N ALA A 61 -18.71 -3.97 -3.17
CA ALA A 61 -19.07 -4.13 -4.58
C ALA A 61 -20.53 -3.74 -4.84
N LYS A 62 -21.44 -4.01 -3.90
CA LYS A 62 -22.84 -3.59 -3.99
C LYS A 62 -22.95 -2.06 -3.87
N THR A 63 -22.38 -1.46 -2.83
CA THR A 63 -22.31 0.00 -2.66
C THR A 63 -21.68 0.66 -3.89
N GLY A 64 -20.58 0.11 -4.42
CA GLY A 64 -19.93 0.63 -5.61
C GLY A 64 -20.82 0.61 -6.87
N LYS A 65 -21.68 -0.41 -7.04
CA LYS A 65 -22.65 -0.46 -8.15
C LYS A 65 -23.74 0.60 -7.99
N GLU A 66 -24.22 0.82 -6.78
CA GLU A 66 -25.21 1.85 -6.47
C GLU A 66 -24.63 3.25 -6.72
N GLN A 67 -23.39 3.49 -6.30
CA GLN A 67 -22.68 4.75 -6.55
C GLN A 67 -22.38 4.96 -8.05
N ALA A 68 -22.02 3.91 -8.79
CA ALA A 68 -21.82 4.00 -10.24
C ALA A 68 -23.11 4.40 -10.98
N ALA A 69 -24.27 3.97 -10.50
CA ALA A 69 -25.57 4.33 -11.08
C ALA A 69 -25.93 5.82 -10.90
N LEU A 70 -25.25 6.55 -10.00
CA LEU A 70 -25.47 7.99 -9.80
C LEU A 70 -25.02 8.83 -11.01
N ASN A 71 -24.14 8.29 -11.85
CA ASN A 71 -23.56 8.98 -13.02
C ASN A 71 -22.96 10.36 -12.68
N TRP A 72 -22.37 10.47 -11.50
CA TRP A 72 -21.63 11.66 -11.09
C TRP A 72 -20.32 11.78 -11.87
N GLN A 73 -19.95 13.01 -12.18
CA GLN A 73 -18.76 13.35 -12.96
C GLN A 73 -17.65 13.80 -12.01
N SER A 74 -16.53 13.08 -12.01
CA SER A 74 -15.33 13.43 -11.26
C SER A 74 -14.28 14.06 -12.16
N LYS A 75 -13.57 15.08 -11.66
CA LYS A 75 -12.43 15.69 -12.34
C LYS A 75 -11.27 15.91 -11.35
N PRO A 76 -10.25 15.04 -11.37
CA PRO A 76 -9.02 15.27 -10.64
C PRO A 76 -8.10 16.23 -11.39
N ALA A 77 -7.41 17.08 -10.64
CA ALA A 77 -6.33 17.91 -11.13
C ALA A 77 -5.22 17.95 -10.07
N TYR A 78 -3.99 18.02 -10.53
CA TYR A 78 -2.82 18.21 -9.66
C TYR A 78 -1.95 19.25 -10.33
N GLU A 79 -1.66 20.35 -9.65
CA GLU A 79 -0.77 21.41 -10.14
C GLU A 79 -0.10 22.10 -8.95
N ASN A 80 1.16 22.47 -9.10
CA ASN A 80 1.92 23.24 -8.09
C ASN A 80 1.89 22.63 -6.67
N GLY A 81 1.93 21.30 -6.55
CA GLY A 81 1.90 20.61 -5.25
C GLY A 81 0.53 20.58 -4.58
N VAL A 82 -0.53 20.96 -5.29
CA VAL A 82 -1.90 20.96 -4.78
C VAL A 82 -2.76 20.03 -5.62
N PHE A 83 -3.37 19.06 -4.96
CA PHE A 83 -4.40 18.23 -5.55
C PHE A 83 -5.77 18.89 -5.39
N THR A 84 -6.54 18.88 -6.46
CA THR A 84 -7.91 19.38 -6.50
C THR A 84 -8.80 18.31 -7.10
N TRP A 85 -9.89 17.99 -6.42
CA TRP A 85 -10.87 17.02 -6.89
C TRP A 85 -12.25 17.66 -6.96
N GLN A 86 -12.85 17.62 -8.15
CA GLN A 86 -14.18 18.16 -8.38
C GLN A 86 -15.18 17.03 -8.59
N LEU A 87 -16.37 17.18 -8.00
CA LEU A 87 -17.48 16.25 -8.12
C LEU A 87 -18.77 16.99 -8.46
N ALA A 88 -19.37 16.60 -9.58
CA ALA A 88 -20.66 17.10 -10.04
C ALA A 88 -21.63 15.95 -10.26
N ASP A 89 -22.93 16.20 -10.12
CA ASP A 89 -23.97 15.22 -10.41
C ASP A 89 -24.15 15.00 -11.93
N HIS A 90 -25.07 14.11 -12.31
CA HIS A 90 -25.37 13.83 -13.71
C HIS A 90 -25.86 15.06 -14.51
N ASN A 91 -26.38 16.09 -13.83
CA ASN A 91 -26.84 17.35 -14.42
C ASN A 91 -25.75 18.44 -14.41
N GLY A 92 -24.54 18.12 -13.94
CA GLY A 92 -23.43 19.07 -13.81
C GLY A 92 -23.53 20.00 -12.60
N LYS A 93 -24.44 19.75 -11.66
CA LYS A 93 -24.54 20.51 -10.41
C LYS A 93 -23.49 20.02 -9.41
N ALA A 94 -22.80 20.94 -8.75
CA ALA A 94 -21.84 20.62 -7.70
C ALA A 94 -22.48 19.77 -6.59
N VAL A 95 -21.83 18.65 -6.24
CA VAL A 95 -22.24 17.81 -5.12
C VAL A 95 -21.73 18.43 -3.82
N ALA A 96 -22.62 18.61 -2.84
CA ALA A 96 -22.21 19.10 -1.53
C ALA A 96 -21.38 18.04 -0.80
N MET A 97 -20.17 18.41 -0.38
CA MET A 97 -19.25 17.53 0.33
C MET A 97 -18.76 18.23 1.60
N THR A 98 -18.58 17.46 2.68
CA THR A 98 -18.06 17.98 3.95
C THR A 98 -16.56 17.72 4.14
N GLY A 99 -15.98 16.85 3.32
CA GLY A 99 -14.59 16.46 3.39
C GLY A 99 -14.36 15.12 2.69
N GLY A 100 -13.19 14.55 2.93
CA GLY A 100 -12.86 13.21 2.45
C GLY A 100 -11.39 12.88 2.61
N THR A 101 -10.98 11.77 2.01
CA THR A 101 -9.57 11.37 1.91
C THR A 101 -9.23 11.01 0.47
N VAL A 102 -7.97 11.16 0.12
CA VAL A 102 -7.40 10.62 -1.11
C VAL A 102 -6.17 9.78 -0.80
N ASP A 103 -6.16 8.57 -1.36
CA ASP A 103 -5.05 7.64 -1.34
C ASP A 103 -4.42 7.57 -2.74
N PHE A 104 -3.14 7.89 -2.86
CA PHE A 104 -2.33 7.66 -4.05
C PHE A 104 -1.42 6.47 -3.82
N LYS A 105 -1.61 5.42 -4.63
CA LYS A 105 -0.86 4.16 -4.51
C LYS A 105 -0.06 3.88 -5.77
N ARG A 106 1.15 3.34 -5.62
CA ARG A 106 1.90 2.85 -6.79
C ARG A 106 1.21 1.61 -7.38
N PRO A 107 1.18 1.45 -8.71
CA PRO A 107 0.63 0.22 -9.30
C PRO A 107 1.40 -1.05 -8.92
N VAL A 108 2.68 -0.90 -8.56
CA VAL A 108 3.57 -1.98 -8.14
C VAL A 108 4.38 -1.50 -6.94
N GLY A 109 4.38 -2.29 -5.87
CA GLY A 109 4.95 -1.89 -4.58
C GLY A 109 4.04 -0.91 -3.83
N ASP A 110 4.37 -0.72 -2.56
CA ASP A 110 3.74 0.21 -1.60
C ASP A 110 4.68 1.38 -1.24
N ALA A 111 5.90 1.37 -1.79
CA ALA A 111 6.84 2.46 -1.63
C ALA A 111 6.24 3.75 -2.19
N HIS A 112 6.16 4.78 -1.34
CA HIS A 112 5.62 6.11 -1.62
C HIS A 112 4.09 6.23 -1.68
N ASP A 113 3.35 5.23 -1.20
CA ASP A 113 1.90 5.37 -1.02
C ASP A 113 1.61 6.55 -0.09
N THR A 114 0.74 7.46 -0.54
CA THR A 114 0.47 8.73 0.14
C THR A 114 -1.02 8.86 0.39
N LYS A 115 -1.40 9.08 1.65
CA LYS A 115 -2.77 9.34 2.07
C LYS A 115 -2.87 10.74 2.67
N VAL A 116 -3.81 11.53 2.18
CA VAL A 116 -4.08 12.86 2.73
C VAL A 116 -5.57 13.10 2.93
N THR A 117 -5.90 13.91 3.93
CA THR A 117 -7.26 14.40 4.18
C THR A 117 -7.54 15.58 3.25
N LEU A 118 -8.68 15.53 2.57
CA LEU A 118 -9.16 16.58 1.71
C LEU A 118 -10.01 17.58 2.49
N THR A 119 -9.82 18.87 2.22
CA THR A 119 -10.63 19.95 2.77
C THR A 119 -11.50 20.59 1.70
N VAL A 120 -12.67 21.09 2.11
CA VAL A 120 -13.60 21.77 1.20
C VAL A 120 -13.03 23.13 0.85
N ARG A 121 -12.83 23.38 -0.45
CA ARG A 121 -12.46 24.71 -0.97
C ARG A 121 -13.70 25.49 -1.37
N GLU A 122 -14.56 24.86 -2.17
CA GLU A 122 -15.80 25.39 -2.71
C GLU A 122 -16.84 24.24 -2.79
N PRO A 123 -18.15 24.53 -2.93
CA PRO A 123 -19.14 23.48 -3.16
C PRO A 123 -18.74 22.61 -4.35
N GLY A 124 -18.67 21.29 -4.16
CA GLY A 124 -18.23 20.37 -5.22
C GLY A 124 -16.71 20.24 -5.39
N ILE A 125 -15.89 20.97 -4.63
CA ILE A 125 -14.43 21.00 -4.80
C ILE A 125 -13.71 20.72 -3.48
N LEU A 126 -12.92 19.64 -3.49
CA LEU A 126 -12.03 19.23 -2.42
C LEU A 126 -10.57 19.47 -2.80
N THR A 127 -9.72 19.81 -1.82
CA THR A 127 -8.29 20.06 -2.07
C THR A 127 -7.40 19.56 -0.94
N ALA A 128 -6.15 19.24 -1.27
CA ALA A 128 -5.09 19.02 -0.29
C ALA A 128 -3.72 19.33 -0.89
N PRO A 129 -2.78 19.89 -0.11
CA PRO A 129 -1.38 19.94 -0.49
C PRO A 129 -0.79 18.52 -0.42
N LEU A 130 -0.07 18.11 -1.46
CA LEU A 130 0.64 16.82 -1.50
C LEU A 130 1.74 16.83 -2.55
N GLU A 131 2.75 16.00 -2.35
CA GLU A 131 3.85 15.81 -3.31
C GLU A 131 3.73 14.44 -3.97
N LEU A 132 3.55 14.41 -5.30
CA LEU A 132 3.60 13.18 -6.10
C LEU A 132 4.84 13.19 -6.96
N GLY A 133 5.59 12.08 -6.91
CA GLY A 133 6.59 11.79 -7.92
C GLY A 133 5.95 11.46 -9.27
N GLU A 134 6.75 11.61 -10.31
CA GLU A 134 6.42 11.24 -11.69
C GLU A 134 5.94 9.78 -11.82
N GLY A 135 5.19 9.51 -12.89
CA GLY A 135 4.76 8.17 -13.29
C GLY A 135 3.33 7.81 -12.94
N ALA A 136 3.02 6.52 -13.04
CA ALA A 136 1.66 6.01 -12.87
C ALA A 136 1.28 5.88 -11.39
N TRP A 137 0.01 6.17 -11.11
CA TRP A 137 -0.60 6.08 -9.79
C TRP A 137 -2.01 5.51 -9.88
N ILE A 138 -2.45 4.87 -8.80
CA ILE A 138 -3.86 4.55 -8.55
C ILE A 138 -4.35 5.58 -7.54
N MET A 139 -5.32 6.40 -7.93
CA MET A 139 -5.96 7.38 -7.07
C MET A 139 -7.28 6.80 -6.55
N GLU A 140 -7.45 6.78 -5.25
CA GLU A 140 -8.68 6.37 -4.56
C GLU A 140 -9.17 7.52 -3.68
N VAL A 141 -10.29 8.13 -4.07
CA VAL A 141 -10.95 9.19 -3.30
C VAL A 141 -12.13 8.59 -2.56
N ASN A 142 -12.25 8.92 -1.27
CA ASN A 142 -13.42 8.64 -0.45
C ASN A 142 -13.96 9.98 0.05
N ALA A 143 -15.10 10.42 -0.50
CA ALA A 143 -15.67 11.74 -0.23
C ALA A 143 -16.97 11.64 0.58
N ASP A 144 -17.10 12.50 1.59
CA ASP A 144 -18.30 12.59 2.43
C ASP A 144 -19.34 13.45 1.71
N ALA A 145 -20.19 12.81 0.91
CA ALA A 145 -21.14 13.45 -0.01
C ALA A 145 -22.61 13.35 0.43
N GLY A 146 -22.86 13.17 1.73
CA GLY A 146 -24.21 13.02 2.29
C GLY A 146 -24.93 11.71 1.93
N LEU A 147 -24.16 10.71 1.50
CA LEU A 147 -24.62 9.32 1.31
C LEU A 147 -24.43 8.52 2.61
N GLU A 148 -25.00 7.32 2.67
CA GLU A 148 -24.80 6.39 3.81
C GLU A 148 -23.32 5.97 3.92
N ASP A 149 -22.72 5.61 2.78
CA ASP A 149 -21.30 5.33 2.64
C ASP A 149 -20.58 6.47 1.90
N PRO A 150 -19.31 6.78 2.22
CA PRO A 150 -18.51 7.73 1.45
C PRO A 150 -18.52 7.40 -0.04
N TYR A 151 -18.66 8.42 -0.88
CA TYR A 151 -18.58 8.26 -2.32
C TYR A 151 -17.16 7.87 -2.71
N ARG A 152 -17.02 6.66 -3.27
CA ARG A 152 -15.73 6.07 -3.59
C ARG A 152 -15.45 6.18 -5.08
N HIS A 153 -14.33 6.79 -5.42
CA HIS A 153 -13.90 6.94 -6.80
C HIS A 153 -12.47 6.46 -6.99
N ILE A 154 -12.27 5.52 -7.92
CA ILE A 154 -10.95 4.94 -8.21
C ILE A 154 -10.65 5.04 -9.70
N ILE A 155 -9.50 5.64 -10.00
CA ILE A 155 -8.96 5.68 -11.35
C ILE A 155 -7.43 5.54 -11.32
N ARG A 156 -6.87 5.17 -12.47
CA ARG A 156 -5.44 5.30 -12.71
C ARG A 156 -5.17 6.67 -13.29
N VAL A 157 -4.13 7.33 -12.78
CA VAL A 157 -3.66 8.64 -13.27
C VAL A 157 -2.18 8.56 -13.58
N LEU A 158 -1.74 9.36 -14.56
CA LEU A 158 -0.33 9.53 -14.87
C LEU A 158 0.09 10.92 -14.40
N VAL A 159 1.07 10.99 -13.51
CA VAL A 159 1.69 12.26 -13.12
C VAL A 159 2.87 12.51 -14.04
N LYS A 160 2.83 13.63 -14.76
CA LYS A 160 3.92 14.11 -15.61
C LYS A 160 4.09 15.62 -15.51
N ASP A 161 5.33 16.08 -15.36
CA ASP A 161 5.68 17.50 -15.24
C ASP A 161 4.90 18.19 -14.10
N GLY A 162 4.68 17.46 -12.99
CA GLY A 162 3.90 17.94 -11.85
C GLY A 162 2.39 18.08 -12.11
N LYS A 163 1.85 17.41 -13.14
CA LYS A 163 0.42 17.42 -13.50
C LYS A 163 -0.17 16.02 -13.68
N ILE A 164 -1.46 15.87 -13.38
CA ILE A 164 -2.23 14.67 -13.75
C ILE A 164 -2.67 14.79 -15.21
N LEU A 165 -2.40 13.74 -15.99
CA LEU A 165 -2.83 13.56 -17.39
C LEU A 165 -4.06 12.66 -17.50
#